data_AF-A0A2E5CAR7-F1
#
_entry.id   AF-A0A2E5CAR7-F1
#
_cell.length_a   1.000
_cell.length_b   1.000
_cell.length_c   1.000
_cell.angle_alpha   90.00
_cell.angle_beta   90.00
_cell.angle_gamma   90.00
#
_symmetry.space_group_name_H-M   'P 1'
#
loop_
_entity.id
_entity.type
_entity.pdbx_description
1 polymer ?
#
loop_
_entity_poly.entity_id
_entity_poly.type
_entity_poly.pdbx_seq_one_letter_code
_entity_poly.pdbx_strand_id
1 'polypeptide(L)'
;MNIEISQELFNKVISDLNRRHEFAFERVGYLMGTFDGETLVFDDWLSFDDEHYVNNDEVGARIGPEGMSLLMKTVFKTKKNFFHTHIHDFQTIPMASFVDERSWKEVNPALYDFSDKSPHGGIIIGKKCTLIKYWKDNSADDWDEIFIEKGCRPKEIK
;
A
#
# COMPACT_ATOMS: atom_id res chain seq x y z
N MET A 1 -14.04 9.15 -0.55
CA MET A 1 -13.12 8.80 -1.64
C MET A 1 -13.57 7.47 -2.21
N ASN A 2 -13.83 7.41 -3.53
CA ASN A 2 -14.10 6.18 -4.25
C ASN A 2 -12.77 5.50 -4.64
N ILE A 3 -12.77 4.18 -4.79
CA ILE A 3 -11.57 3.40 -5.10
C ILE A 3 -11.86 2.52 -6.31
N GLU A 4 -11.01 2.63 -7.33
CA GLU A 4 -11.09 1.81 -8.53
C GLU A 4 -9.76 1.09 -8.78
N ILE A 5 -9.85 -0.18 -9.17
CA ILE A 5 -8.73 -1.01 -9.58
C ILE A 5 -9.23 -2.07 -10.56
N SER A 6 -8.49 -2.31 -11.64
CA SER A 6 -8.86 -3.39 -12.57
C SER A 6 -8.64 -4.76 -11.92
N GLN A 7 -9.49 -5.74 -12.26
CA GLN A 7 -9.33 -7.10 -11.76
C GLN A 7 -7.98 -7.72 -12.17
N GLU A 8 -7.48 -7.35 -13.35
CA GLU A 8 -6.17 -7.76 -13.85
C GLU A 8 -5.04 -7.25 -12.95
N LEU A 9 -5.02 -5.94 -12.66
CA LEU A 9 -4.01 -5.35 -11.78
C LEU A 9 -4.11 -5.95 -10.37
N PHE A 10 -5.32 -6.10 -9.84
CA PHE A 10 -5.51 -6.71 -8.53
C PHE A 10 -4.97 -8.15 -8.48
N ASN A 11 -5.22 -8.96 -9.52
CA ASN A 11 -4.67 -10.31 -9.60
C ASN A 11 -3.14 -10.32 -9.70
N LYS A 12 -2.55 -9.37 -10.44
CA LYS A 12 -1.09 -9.19 -10.52
C LYS A 12 -0.51 -8.89 -9.13
N VAL A 13 -1.11 -7.95 -8.38
CA VAL A 13 -0.71 -7.61 -7.01
C VAL A 13 -0.78 -8.82 -6.10
N ILE A 14 -1.92 -9.53 -6.09
CA ILE A 14 -2.09 -10.73 -5.25
C ILE A 14 -1.06 -11.81 -5.62
N SER A 15 -0.82 -12.05 -6.90
CA SER A 15 0.17 -13.05 -7.34
C SER A 15 1.58 -12.70 -6.88
N ASP A 16 1.95 -11.42 -6.92
CA ASP A 16 3.25 -10.95 -6.48
C ASP A 16 3.41 -11.04 -4.96
N LEU A 17 2.40 -10.61 -4.20
CA LEU A 17 2.43 -10.61 -2.74
C LEU A 17 2.45 -12.03 -2.14
N ASN A 18 1.94 -13.04 -2.86
CA ASN A 18 1.99 -14.43 -2.45
C ASN A 18 3.33 -15.13 -2.78
N ARG A 19 4.29 -14.46 -3.43
CA ARG A 19 5.61 -15.05 -3.68
C ARG A 19 6.32 -15.30 -2.36
N ARG A 20 6.81 -16.52 -2.17
CA ARG A 20 7.66 -16.86 -1.01
C ARG A 20 8.97 -16.09 -1.08
N HIS A 21 9.51 -15.73 0.08
CA HIS A 21 10.87 -15.24 0.23
C HIS A 21 11.69 -16.18 1.12
N GLU A 22 13.01 -16.08 1.05
CA GLU A 22 13.89 -16.90 1.89
C GLU A 22 13.78 -16.53 3.38
N PHE A 23 13.66 -15.24 3.69
CA PHE A 23 13.64 -14.74 5.07
C PHE A 23 12.50 -13.76 5.39
N ALA A 24 11.87 -13.14 4.40
CA ALA A 24 10.77 -12.21 4.67
C ALA A 24 9.48 -13.01 4.86
N PHE A 25 8.76 -12.73 5.96
CA PHE A 25 7.50 -13.39 6.29
C PHE A 25 6.37 -12.93 5.37
N GLU A 26 6.49 -11.72 4.83
CA GLU A 26 5.55 -11.16 3.86
C GLU A 26 6.29 -10.50 2.69
N ARG A 27 5.53 -10.22 1.64
CA ARG A 27 5.95 -9.35 0.54
C ARG A 27 5.24 -8.02 0.67
N VAL A 28 5.93 -6.98 0.20
CA VAL A 28 5.40 -5.62 0.17
C VAL A 28 5.61 -5.02 -1.22
N GLY A 29 4.81 -4.02 -1.54
CA GLY A 29 4.98 -3.21 -2.75
C GLY A 29 4.14 -1.96 -2.67
N TYR A 30 3.99 -1.25 -3.79
CA TYR A 30 3.16 -0.05 -3.85
C TYR A 30 2.14 -0.11 -4.98
N LEU A 31 0.86 -0.03 -4.63
CA LEU A 31 -0.19 0.30 -5.57
C LEU A 31 -0.08 1.78 -5.92
N MET A 32 -0.09 2.07 -7.22
CA MET A 32 0.07 3.42 -7.76
C MET A 32 -1.17 3.83 -8.51
N GLY A 33 -1.55 5.09 -8.36
CA GLY A 33 -2.78 5.61 -8.97
C GLY A 33 -2.82 7.13 -9.03
N THR A 34 -3.95 7.65 -9.48
CA THR A 34 -4.22 9.09 -9.54
C THR A 34 -5.52 9.41 -8.83
N PHE A 35 -5.54 10.53 -8.10
CA PHE A 35 -6.71 11.03 -7.40
C PHE A 35 -7.24 12.31 -8.08
N ASP A 36 -8.52 12.34 -8.41
CA ASP A 36 -9.16 13.48 -9.08
C ASP A 36 -9.90 14.45 -8.12
N GLY A 37 -9.82 14.19 -6.81
CA GLY A 37 -10.57 14.92 -5.78
C GLY A 37 -11.73 14.11 -5.19
N GLU A 38 -12.19 13.06 -5.87
CA GLU A 38 -13.27 12.18 -5.42
C GLU A 38 -12.88 10.70 -5.50
N THR A 39 -12.27 10.29 -6.60
CA THR A 39 -11.94 8.90 -6.94
C THR A 39 -10.45 8.71 -7.04
N LEU A 40 -9.93 7.68 -6.36
CA LEU A 40 -8.56 7.20 -6.52
C LEU A 40 -8.58 5.97 -7.41
N VAL A 41 -7.97 6.10 -8.59
CA VAL A 41 -7.89 5.04 -9.60
C VAL A 41 -6.49 4.44 -9.58
N PHE A 42 -6.38 3.19 -9.14
CA PHE A 42 -5.14 2.43 -9.22
C PHE A 42 -4.96 1.82 -10.61
N ASP A 43 -3.84 2.14 -11.24
CA ASP A 43 -3.55 1.76 -12.62
C ASP A 43 -2.16 1.13 -12.79
N ASP A 44 -1.35 1.06 -11.72
CA ASP A 44 -0.01 0.47 -11.79
C ASP A 44 0.45 -0.14 -10.45
N TRP A 45 1.47 -0.99 -10.49
CA TRP A 45 2.03 -1.73 -9.35
C TRP A 45 3.55 -1.69 -9.36
N LEU A 46 4.15 -1.19 -8.29
CA LEU A 46 5.58 -1.28 -8.02
C LEU A 46 5.85 -2.46 -7.09
N SER A 47 6.49 -3.49 -7.64
CA SER A 47 7.03 -4.63 -6.89
C SER A 47 8.49 -4.40 -6.49
N PHE A 48 8.98 -5.19 -5.54
CA PHE A 48 10.38 -5.27 -5.17
C PHE A 48 10.93 -6.67 -5.47
N ASP A 49 12.05 -6.71 -6.18
CA ASP A 49 12.86 -7.92 -6.34
C ASP A 49 13.42 -8.40 -5.00
N ASP A 50 13.74 -9.69 -4.91
CA ASP A 50 14.20 -10.35 -3.68
C ASP A 50 15.46 -9.70 -3.10
N GLU A 51 16.36 -9.22 -3.96
CA GLU A 51 17.59 -8.50 -3.56
C GLU A 51 17.33 -7.14 -2.91
N HIS A 52 16.14 -6.56 -3.05
CA HIS A 52 15.77 -5.32 -2.36
C HIS A 52 15.33 -5.55 -0.91
N TYR A 53 15.14 -6.79 -0.49
CA TYR A 53 14.79 -7.10 0.90
C TYR A 53 16.06 -7.25 1.73
N VAL A 54 15.99 -6.82 2.99
CA VAL A 54 17.08 -7.04 3.96
C VAL A 54 16.60 -7.96 5.08
N ASN A 55 17.45 -8.91 5.46
CA ASN A 55 17.11 -9.86 6.51
C ASN A 55 17.05 -9.12 7.87
N ASN A 56 15.85 -9.08 8.43
CA ASN A 56 15.56 -8.46 9.71
C ASN A 56 14.41 -9.24 10.35
N ASP A 57 14.67 -9.90 11.47
CA ASP A 57 13.74 -10.75 12.19
C ASP A 57 12.81 -9.99 13.14
N GLU A 58 12.95 -8.67 13.26
CA GLU A 58 12.09 -7.81 14.06
C GLU A 58 10.82 -7.37 13.31
N VAL A 59 10.76 -7.55 11.98
CA VAL A 59 9.65 -7.10 11.12
C VAL A 59 9.28 -8.15 10.06
N GLY A 60 8.05 -8.09 9.55
CA GLY A 60 7.55 -9.05 8.54
C GLY A 60 8.28 -8.94 7.20
N ALA A 61 8.56 -7.71 6.78
CA ALA A 61 9.40 -7.40 5.64
C ALA A 61 10.14 -6.07 5.87
N ARG A 62 11.37 -5.98 5.35
CA ARG A 62 12.13 -4.73 5.33
C ARG A 62 12.76 -4.51 3.97
N ILE A 63 12.45 -3.37 3.36
CA ILE A 63 13.08 -2.94 2.12
C ILE A 63 14.39 -2.21 2.42
N GLY A 64 15.45 -2.61 1.74
CA GLY A 64 16.78 -2.02 1.82
C GLY A 64 16.92 -0.71 1.05
N PRO A 65 18.12 -0.08 1.10
CA PRO A 65 18.41 1.20 0.46
C PRO A 65 18.16 1.20 -1.06
N GLU A 66 18.42 0.09 -1.74
CA GLU A 66 18.26 -0.08 -3.18
C GLU A 66 16.77 -0.05 -3.56
N GLY A 67 15.94 -0.80 -2.82
CA GLY A 67 14.49 -0.78 -2.99
C GLY A 67 13.89 0.58 -2.64
N MET A 68 14.38 1.24 -1.57
CA MET A 68 13.94 2.60 -1.24
C MET A 68 14.34 3.60 -2.33
N SER A 69 15.52 3.44 -2.93
CA SER A 69 15.96 4.25 -4.06
C SER A 69 15.09 4.04 -5.30
N LEU A 70 14.68 2.80 -5.56
CA LEU A 70 13.73 2.46 -6.62
C LEU A 70 12.36 3.13 -6.38
N LEU A 71 11.84 3.05 -5.14
CA LEU A 71 10.59 3.69 -4.76
C LEU A 71 10.67 5.20 -5.04
N MET A 72 11.67 5.89 -4.50
CA MET A 72 11.77 7.34 -4.66
C MET A 72 11.95 7.74 -6.12
N LYS A 73 12.79 7.04 -6.90
CA LYS A 73 12.90 7.28 -8.35
C LYS A 73 11.56 7.13 -9.07
N THR A 74 10.77 6.15 -8.68
CA THR A 74 9.43 5.91 -9.25
C THR A 74 8.48 7.05 -8.89
N VAL A 75 8.44 7.47 -7.62
CA VAL A 75 7.65 8.63 -7.15
C VAL A 75 8.00 9.89 -7.95
N PHE A 76 9.28 10.20 -8.09
CA PHE A 76 9.74 11.36 -8.86
C PHE A 76 9.32 11.30 -10.33
N LYS A 77 9.33 10.12 -10.94
CA LYS A 77 9.04 9.92 -12.36
C LYS A 77 7.55 9.92 -12.66
N THR A 78 6.74 9.27 -11.83
CA THR A 78 5.31 9.05 -12.13
C THR A 78 4.41 10.13 -11.57
N LYS A 79 4.82 10.79 -10.46
CA LYS A 79 4.01 11.77 -9.71
C LYS A 79 2.68 11.24 -9.15
N LYS A 80 2.45 9.93 -9.26
CA LYS A 80 1.26 9.24 -8.78
C LYS A 80 1.10 9.25 -7.26
N ASN A 81 -0.08 8.86 -6.81
CA ASN A 81 -0.34 8.42 -5.46
C ASN A 81 0.28 7.04 -5.22
N PHE A 82 0.77 6.79 -4.01
CA PHE A 82 1.51 5.57 -3.65
C PHE A 82 0.93 4.99 -2.36
N PHE A 83 0.60 3.71 -2.42
CA PHE A 83 -0.03 2.98 -1.32
C PHE A 83 0.77 1.72 -1.00
N HIS A 84 1.48 1.73 0.13
CA HIS A 84 2.22 0.58 0.61
C HIS A 84 1.27 -0.58 0.85
N THR A 85 1.48 -1.70 0.17
CA THR A 85 0.51 -2.81 0.12
C THR A 85 1.14 -4.12 0.53
N HIS A 86 0.46 -4.85 1.41
CA HIS A 86 0.82 -6.21 1.85
C HIS A 86 -0.40 -7.05 2.26
N ILE A 87 -0.18 -8.31 2.63
CA ILE A 87 -1.23 -9.29 2.96
C ILE A 87 -1.17 -9.70 4.44
N HIS A 88 -2.30 -9.61 5.14
CA HIS A 88 -2.55 -10.25 6.44
C HIS A 88 -3.61 -11.35 6.28
N ASP A 89 -3.26 -12.46 5.61
CA ASP A 89 -4.20 -13.55 5.30
C ASP A 89 -4.70 -14.33 6.54
N PHE A 90 -3.98 -14.19 7.66
CA PHE A 90 -4.37 -14.68 8.98
C PHE A 90 -5.50 -13.86 9.62
N GLN A 91 -5.78 -12.66 9.13
CA GLN A 91 -6.84 -11.78 9.63
C GLN A 91 -8.07 -11.81 8.71
N THR A 92 -9.26 -11.95 9.30
CA THR A 92 -10.52 -11.81 8.52
C THR A 92 -10.80 -10.35 8.17
N ILE A 93 -10.68 -9.48 9.18
CA ILE A 93 -10.70 -8.03 9.06
C ILE A 93 -9.26 -7.59 9.31
N PRO A 94 -8.56 -7.07 8.29
CA PRO A 94 -7.16 -6.67 8.45
C PRO A 94 -7.05 -5.44 9.35
N MET A 95 -5.99 -5.40 10.13
CA MET A 95 -5.59 -4.23 10.93
C MET A 95 -4.11 -3.96 10.70
N ALA A 96 -3.75 -2.68 10.69
CA ALA A 96 -2.35 -2.27 10.69
C ALA A 96 -1.70 -2.65 12.02
N SER A 97 -0.50 -3.23 11.94
CA SER A 97 0.37 -3.41 13.09
C SER A 97 1.00 -2.06 13.48
N PHE A 98 1.56 -2.01 14.69
CA PHE A 98 2.34 -0.85 15.13
C PHE A 98 3.52 -0.55 14.18
N VAL A 99 4.13 -1.59 13.61
CA VAL A 99 5.24 -1.45 12.66
C VAL A 99 4.76 -0.87 11.32
N ASP A 100 3.60 -1.29 10.84
CA ASP A 100 2.99 -0.75 9.61
C ASP A 100 2.74 0.75 9.75
N GLU A 101 2.04 1.14 10.82
CA GLU A 101 1.70 2.55 11.04
C GLU A 101 2.94 3.42 11.20
N ARG A 102 3.92 2.95 11.97
CA ARG A 102 5.19 3.67 12.12
C ARG A 102 5.89 3.83 10.78
N SER A 103 6.00 2.78 9.98
CA SER A 103 6.66 2.82 8.67
C SER A 103 5.96 3.77 7.72
N TRP A 104 4.63 3.77 7.69
CA TRP A 104 3.85 4.71 6.87
C TRP A 104 4.07 6.16 7.31
N LYS A 105 4.11 6.45 8.61
CA LYS A 105 4.43 7.79 9.12
C LYS A 105 5.82 8.27 8.73
N GLU A 106 6.80 7.38 8.68
CA GLU A 106 8.18 7.72 8.31
C GLU A 106 8.33 7.95 6.79
N VAL A 107 7.57 7.23 5.96
CA VAL A 107 7.72 7.27 4.48
C VAL A 107 6.75 8.24 3.80
N ASN A 108 5.51 8.36 4.28
CA ASN A 108 4.45 9.15 3.63
C ASN A 108 4.81 10.62 3.40
N PRO A 109 5.48 11.33 4.33
CA PRO A 109 5.85 12.73 4.08
C PRO A 109 6.71 12.91 2.83
N ALA A 110 7.67 12.01 2.62
CA ALA A 110 8.49 12.04 1.41
C ALA A 110 7.67 11.69 0.15
N LEU A 111 6.75 10.74 0.24
CA LEU A 111 5.86 10.42 -0.89
C LEU A 111 5.00 11.63 -1.28
N TYR A 112 4.41 12.30 -0.29
CA TYR A 112 3.56 13.47 -0.48
C TYR A 112 4.31 14.66 -1.09
N ASP A 113 5.52 14.94 -0.60
CA ASP A 113 6.31 16.09 -1.07
C ASP A 113 6.82 15.90 -2.50
N PHE A 114 7.02 14.65 -2.94
CA PHE A 114 7.58 14.33 -4.25
C PHE A 114 6.57 13.84 -5.29
N SER A 115 5.29 13.68 -4.92
CA SER A 115 4.16 13.35 -5.80
C SER A 115 3.29 14.59 -6.15
N ASP A 116 2.09 14.36 -6.66
CA ASP A 116 1.04 15.36 -6.89
C ASP A 116 0.35 15.88 -5.60
N LYS A 117 0.97 15.75 -4.42
CA LYS A 117 0.45 16.26 -3.13
C LYS A 117 -0.99 15.81 -2.86
N SER A 118 -1.25 14.55 -3.18
CA SER A 118 -2.56 13.92 -3.15
C SER A 118 -2.50 12.70 -2.20
N PRO A 119 -3.61 12.00 -1.90
CA PRO A 119 -3.63 10.98 -0.86
C PRO A 119 -2.58 9.86 -1.02
N HIS A 120 -1.86 9.55 0.05
CA HIS A 120 -0.93 8.41 0.14
C HIS A 120 -1.29 7.55 1.35
N GLY A 121 -0.81 6.31 1.40
CA GLY A 121 -0.94 5.54 2.62
C GLY A 121 -0.64 4.06 2.48
N GLY A 122 -1.46 3.25 3.14
CA GLY A 122 -1.29 1.81 3.29
C GLY A 122 -2.53 1.03 2.87
N ILE A 123 -2.31 -0.17 2.32
CA ILE A 123 -3.34 -1.14 1.97
C ILE A 123 -2.97 -2.48 2.59
N ILE A 124 -3.85 -3.02 3.41
CA ILE A 124 -3.67 -4.36 3.98
C ILE A 124 -4.77 -5.25 3.46
N ILE A 125 -4.40 -6.29 2.74
CA ILE A 125 -5.33 -7.27 2.18
C ILE A 125 -5.48 -8.41 3.18
N GLY A 126 -6.66 -8.51 3.79
CA GLY A 126 -7.04 -9.62 4.65
C GLY A 126 -7.76 -10.73 3.88
N LYS A 127 -8.26 -11.73 4.61
CA LYS A 127 -8.93 -12.91 4.03
C LYS A 127 -10.25 -12.58 3.35
N LYS A 128 -11.02 -11.64 3.91
CA LYS A 128 -12.34 -11.23 3.38
C LYS A 128 -12.44 -9.75 3.06
N CYS A 129 -11.63 -8.92 3.70
CA CYS A 129 -11.66 -7.48 3.56
C CYS A 129 -10.25 -6.94 3.33
N THR A 130 -10.18 -5.77 2.73
CA THR A 130 -8.99 -4.96 2.51
C THR A 130 -9.18 -3.67 3.30
N LEU A 131 -8.19 -3.31 4.12
CA LEU A 131 -8.12 -2.01 4.77
C LEU A 131 -7.31 -1.07 3.88
N ILE A 132 -7.81 0.13 3.65
CA ILE A 132 -7.05 1.24 3.09
C ILE A 132 -6.98 2.31 4.16
N LYS A 133 -5.77 2.69 4.55
CA LYS A 133 -5.49 3.80 5.45
C LYS A 133 -4.76 4.87 4.66
N TYR A 134 -5.21 6.11 4.72
CA TYR A 134 -4.63 7.17 3.89
C TYR A 134 -4.62 8.52 4.59
N TRP A 135 -3.64 9.32 4.19
CA TRP A 135 -3.44 10.69 4.62
C TRP A 135 -3.82 11.61 3.48
N LYS A 136 -4.64 12.62 3.76
CA LYS A 136 -5.09 13.60 2.76
C LYS A 136 -4.09 14.73 2.53
N ASP A 137 -3.18 14.91 3.48
CA ASP A 137 -2.17 15.96 3.49
C ASP A 137 -0.82 15.40 3.98
N ASN A 138 0.14 16.29 4.20
CA ASN A 138 1.46 15.94 4.74
C ASN A 138 1.44 15.74 6.27
N SER A 139 0.29 15.59 6.92
CA SER A 139 0.25 15.26 8.33
C SER A 139 0.68 13.81 8.52
N ALA A 140 1.47 13.53 9.56
CA ALA A 140 1.77 12.15 9.95
C ALA A 140 0.66 11.57 10.86
N ASP A 141 -0.22 12.42 11.36
CA ASP A 141 -1.09 12.11 12.51
C ASP A 141 -2.59 12.18 12.21
N ASP A 142 -3.01 12.67 11.04
CA ASP A 142 -4.41 12.69 10.62
C ASP A 142 -4.63 11.76 9.42
N TRP A 143 -5.31 10.64 9.65
CA TRP A 143 -5.58 9.63 8.63
C TRP A 143 -7.05 9.24 8.63
N ASP A 144 -7.51 8.86 7.45
CA ASP A 144 -8.81 8.23 7.25
C ASP A 144 -8.63 6.73 6.92
N GLU A 145 -9.66 5.95 7.20
CA GLU A 145 -9.70 4.51 6.92
C GLU A 145 -10.93 4.16 6.08
N ILE A 146 -10.74 3.26 5.11
CA ILE A 146 -11.79 2.68 4.28
C ILE A 146 -11.60 1.17 4.28
N PHE A 147 -12.67 0.42 4.57
CA PHE A 147 -12.70 -1.03 4.40
C PHE A 147 -13.37 -1.38 3.07
N ILE A 148 -12.67 -2.14 2.23
CA ILE A 148 -13.17 -2.70 0.98
C ILE A 148 -13.29 -4.21 1.15
N GLU A 149 -14.49 -4.75 1.02
CA GLU A 149 -14.68 -6.19 1.15
C GLU A 149 -14.47 -6.91 -0.20
N LYS A 150 -13.82 -8.07 -0.21
CA LYS A 150 -13.61 -8.89 -1.41
C LYS A 150 -14.93 -9.56 -1.80
N GLY A 151 -15.68 -8.91 -2.70
CA GLY A 151 -16.99 -9.40 -3.15
C GLY A 151 -18.18 -9.00 -2.28
N CYS A 152 -18.01 -8.09 -1.32
CA CYS A 152 -19.12 -7.44 -0.66
C CYS A 152 -19.11 -5.95 -1.04
N ARG A 153 -20.20 -5.51 -1.66
CA ARG A 153 -20.43 -4.09 -1.91
C ARG A 153 -20.69 -3.41 -0.56
N PRO A 154 -20.27 -2.14 -0.37
CA PRO A 154 -20.85 -1.32 0.69
C PRO A 154 -22.37 -1.38 0.53
N LYS A 155 -23.09 -1.82 1.57
CA LYS A 155 -24.53 -1.53 1.60
C LYS A 155 -24.64 -0.03 1.81
N GLU A 156 -25.23 0.66 0.83
CA GLU A 156 -25.83 1.97 1.05
C GLU A 156 -26.75 1.84 2.27
N ILE A 157 -26.40 2.56 3.34
CA ILE A 157 -27.35 2.82 4.41
C ILE A 157 -28.21 3.97 3.90
N LYS A 158 -29.44 3.65 3.48
CA LYS A 158 -30.52 4.63 3.30
C LYS A 158 -30.98 5.16 4.65
#